data_AF-A0A0K0FCB8-F1
#
_entry.id   AF-A0A0K0FCB8-F1
#
_cell.length_a   1.000
_cell.length_b   1.000
_cell.length_c   1.000
_cell.angle_alpha   90.00
_cell.angle_beta   90.00
_cell.angle_gamma   90.00
#
_symmetry.space_group_name_H-M   'P 1'
#
loop_
_entity.id
_entity.type
_entity.pdbx_description
1 polymer ?
#
loop_
_entity_poly.entity_id
_entity_poly.type
_entity_poly.pdbx_seq_one_letter_code
_entity_poly.pdbx_strand_id
1 'polypeptide(L)'
;MDVGDIFITIFDFLTILGFLLTIILVFLAFKVIKKKVEWHIHFRSIICLGFFSLCASSLLTFVIGMINFHFKNNVYENSSDEWEAAYKKIYVFALYFNHFYRYVQWSICLERLVATVKVRMYEKFVVRNFWLLVLIIIGIVSYVTLQIMYWTNMVKKRHFIFIFLDIPIYITFTILWYTNRKMSKNQEFIVKTLSQKYQVRENLFIFWLYIPMITIYMIQQMIFHLFALKFQSSESSDKYFIILYAGRIFILLSNIIPIIFVKSLYNWYLKLKKNSNQISDTDKDDRPKINSIKVGEAYFNMLQNAWNS
;
A
#
# COMPACT_ATOMS: atom_id res chain seq x y z
N MET A 1 -18.29 -34.95 2.02
CA MET A 1 -17.57 -33.67 1.88
C MET A 1 -18.60 -32.61 2.20
N ASP A 2 -18.47 -31.96 3.35
CA ASP A 2 -19.47 -30.97 3.77
C ASP A 2 -19.38 -29.73 2.88
N VAL A 3 -20.48 -28.95 2.83
CA VAL A 3 -20.50 -27.68 2.08
C VAL A 3 -19.34 -26.78 2.48
N GLY A 4 -18.95 -26.79 3.76
CA GLY A 4 -17.79 -26.07 4.28
C GLY A 4 -16.46 -26.49 3.65
N ASP A 5 -16.26 -27.79 3.39
CA ASP A 5 -15.03 -28.31 2.78
C ASP A 5 -14.90 -27.89 1.31
N ILE A 6 -16.03 -27.82 0.59
CA ILE A 6 -16.07 -27.29 -0.79
C ILE A 6 -15.60 -25.83 -0.80
N PHE A 7 -16.12 -25.01 0.11
CA PHE A 7 -15.72 -23.61 0.21
C PHE A 7 -14.24 -23.44 0.52
N ILE A 8 -13.70 -24.18 1.50
CA ILE A 8 -12.28 -24.09 1.86
C ILE A 8 -11.40 -24.48 0.67
N THR A 9 -11.74 -25.56 -0.02
CA THR A 9 -11.00 -26.02 -1.20
C THR A 9 -10.97 -24.95 -2.29
N ILE A 10 -12.10 -24.27 -2.56
CA ILE A 10 -12.15 -23.15 -3.51
C ILE A 10 -11.19 -22.04 -3.06
N PHE A 11 -11.15 -21.70 -1.77
CA PHE A 11 -10.26 -20.67 -1.26
C PHE A 11 -8.78 -21.07 -1.35
N ASP A 12 -8.43 -22.34 -1.14
CA ASP A 12 -7.06 -22.82 -1.36
C ASP A 12 -6.65 -22.66 -2.83
N PHE A 13 -7.51 -23.02 -3.80
CA PHE A 13 -7.26 -22.74 -5.22
C PHE A 13 -7.10 -21.23 -5.50
N LEU A 14 -7.90 -20.39 -4.85
CA LEU A 14 -7.78 -18.94 -4.96
C LEU A 14 -6.46 -18.42 -4.38
N THR A 15 -5.88 -19.05 -3.34
CA THR A 15 -4.53 -18.66 -2.87
C THR A 15 -3.45 -18.93 -3.90
N ILE A 16 -3.53 -20.05 -4.64
CA ILE A 16 -2.61 -20.41 -5.72
C ILE A 16 -2.72 -19.39 -6.86
N LEU A 17 -3.95 -19.13 -7.31
CA LEU A 17 -4.21 -18.13 -8.34
C LEU A 17 -3.72 -16.74 -7.90
N GLY A 18 -4.01 -16.36 -6.66
CA GLY A 18 -3.59 -15.10 -6.07
C GLY A 18 -2.07 -14.94 -6.05
N PHE A 19 -1.31 -15.99 -5.73
CA PHE A 19 0.15 -15.97 -5.80
C PHE A 19 0.67 -15.74 -7.22
N LEU A 20 0.19 -16.51 -8.21
CA LEU A 20 0.58 -16.34 -9.61
C LEU A 20 0.29 -14.93 -10.13
N LEU A 21 -0.91 -14.40 -9.84
CA LEU A 21 -1.28 -13.04 -10.18
C LEU A 21 -0.40 -12.01 -9.47
N THR A 22 -0.02 -12.25 -8.21
CA THR A 22 0.90 -11.36 -7.47
C THR A 22 2.22 -11.21 -8.20
N ILE A 23 2.85 -12.32 -8.60
CA ILE A 23 4.15 -12.29 -9.28
C ILE A 23 4.05 -11.52 -10.61
N ILE A 24 3.03 -11.80 -11.41
CA ILE A 24 2.81 -11.12 -12.70
C ILE A 24 2.58 -9.62 -12.50
N LEU A 25 1.67 -9.24 -11.61
CA LEU A 25 1.29 -7.84 -11.39
C LEU A 25 2.44 -7.05 -10.76
N VAL A 26 3.16 -7.62 -9.79
CA VAL A 26 4.35 -6.99 -9.19
C VAL A 26 5.44 -6.79 -10.24
N PHE A 27 5.68 -7.76 -11.11
CA PHE A 27 6.67 -7.61 -12.19
C PHE A 27 6.30 -6.46 -13.15
N LEU A 28 5.03 -6.37 -13.56
CA LEU A 28 4.54 -5.27 -14.39
C LEU A 28 4.66 -3.93 -13.68
N ALA A 29 4.26 -3.86 -12.41
CA ALA A 29 4.32 -2.64 -11.62
C ALA A 29 5.78 -2.18 -11.39
N PHE A 30 6.70 -3.11 -11.12
CA PHE A 30 8.11 -2.81 -10.96
C PHE A 30 8.72 -2.20 -12.23
N LYS A 31 8.36 -2.72 -13.42
CA LYS A 31 8.74 -2.10 -14.70
C LYS A 31 8.25 -0.66 -14.82
N VAL A 32 7.04 -0.37 -14.35
CA VAL A 32 6.48 0.99 -14.36
C VAL A 32 7.20 1.91 -13.37
N ILE A 33 7.44 1.46 -12.14
CA ILE A 33 8.16 2.23 -11.11
C ILE A 33 9.58 2.58 -11.58
N LYS A 34 10.29 1.63 -12.20
CA LYS A 34 11.65 1.88 -12.74
C LYS A 34 11.67 2.99 -13.79
N LYS A 35 10.61 3.10 -14.60
CA LYS A 35 10.46 4.17 -15.61
C LYS A 35 10.03 5.51 -15.01
N LYS A 36 9.43 5.52 -13.82
CA LYS A 36 8.98 6.73 -13.13
C LYS A 36 10.11 7.39 -12.35
N VAL A 37 11.10 7.90 -13.08
CA VAL A 37 12.26 8.58 -12.49
C VAL A 37 11.85 9.85 -11.75
N GLU A 38 10.80 10.53 -12.25
CA GLU A 38 10.17 11.72 -11.67
C GLU A 38 9.82 11.53 -10.19
N TRP A 39 9.46 10.30 -9.79
CA TRP A 39 9.09 10.01 -8.41
C TRP A 39 10.29 10.06 -7.48
N HIS A 40 10.12 10.75 -6.37
CA HIS A 40 11.17 10.84 -5.37
C HIS A 40 11.67 9.44 -4.94
N ILE A 41 12.97 9.31 -4.75
CA ILE A 41 13.62 8.02 -4.50
C ILE A 41 13.11 7.35 -3.23
N HIS A 42 12.77 8.13 -2.21
CA HIS A 42 12.19 7.64 -0.95
C HIS A 42 10.85 6.97 -1.18
N PHE A 43 9.98 7.61 -1.96
CA PHE A 43 8.67 7.10 -2.29
C PHE A 43 8.73 5.80 -3.10
N ARG A 44 9.57 5.77 -4.15
CA ARG A 44 9.80 4.56 -4.96
C ARG A 44 10.32 3.41 -4.09
N SER A 45 11.22 3.71 -3.16
CA SER A 45 11.78 2.73 -2.24
C SER A 45 10.70 2.12 -1.33
N ILE A 46 9.81 2.93 -0.75
CA ILE A 46 8.71 2.45 0.09
C ILE A 46 7.73 1.58 -0.72
N ILE A 47 7.41 1.97 -1.96
CA ILE A 47 6.55 1.16 -2.85
C ILE A 47 7.20 -0.20 -3.15
N CYS A 48 8.50 -0.21 -3.47
CA CYS A 48 9.23 -1.45 -3.72
C CYS A 48 9.24 -2.38 -2.49
N LEU A 49 9.37 -1.82 -1.28
CA LEU A 49 9.20 -2.59 -0.04
C LEU A 49 7.77 -3.14 0.11
N GLY A 50 6.77 -2.40 -0.34
CA GLY A 50 5.39 -2.88 -0.45
C GLY A 50 5.25 -4.07 -1.37
N PHE A 51 5.87 -4.02 -2.57
CA PHE A 51 5.89 -5.15 -3.50
C PHE A 51 6.60 -6.37 -2.92
N PHE A 52 7.75 -6.17 -2.27
CA PHE A 52 8.45 -7.24 -1.56
C PHE A 52 7.53 -7.90 -0.51
N SER A 53 6.88 -7.09 0.32
CA SER A 53 5.96 -7.59 1.34
C SER A 53 4.76 -8.34 0.76
N LEU A 54 4.23 -7.90 -0.39
CA LEU A 54 3.14 -8.58 -1.08
C LEU A 54 3.57 -9.93 -1.64
N CYS A 55 4.73 -10.01 -2.29
CA CYS A 55 5.28 -11.27 -2.78
C CYS A 55 5.57 -12.24 -1.63
N ALA A 56 6.16 -11.77 -0.53
CA ALA A 56 6.42 -12.61 0.64
C ALA A 56 5.12 -13.11 1.28
N SER A 57 4.14 -12.22 1.46
CA SER A 57 2.83 -12.60 2.01
C SER A 57 2.08 -13.57 1.10
N SER A 58 2.08 -13.37 -0.21
CA SER A 58 1.39 -14.27 -1.14
C SER A 58 2.06 -15.64 -1.23
N LEU A 59 3.39 -15.69 -1.16
CA LEU A 59 4.15 -16.94 -1.09
C LEU A 59 3.80 -17.73 0.18
N LEU A 60 3.76 -17.07 1.34
CA LEU A 60 3.42 -17.73 2.60
C LEU A 60 1.99 -18.27 2.59
N THR A 61 1.03 -17.49 2.08
CA THR A 61 -0.37 -17.96 1.97
C THR A 61 -0.52 -19.08 0.94
N PHE A 62 0.26 -19.05 -0.16
CA PHE A 62 0.33 -20.16 -1.10
C PHE A 62 0.81 -21.45 -0.41
N VAL A 63 1.90 -21.37 0.36
CA VAL A 63 2.42 -22.53 1.10
C VAL A 63 1.39 -23.05 2.12
N ILE A 64 0.71 -22.15 2.84
CA ILE A 64 -0.40 -22.51 3.76
C ILE A 64 -1.52 -23.24 3.00
N GLY A 65 -1.96 -22.71 1.87
CA GLY A 65 -3.00 -23.32 1.04
C GLY A 65 -2.60 -24.69 0.50
N MET A 66 -1.34 -24.85 0.08
CA MET A 66 -0.80 -26.15 -0.36
C MET A 66 -0.79 -27.19 0.77
N ILE A 67 -0.40 -26.79 1.99
CA ILE A 67 -0.43 -27.68 3.17
C ILE A 67 -1.88 -28.07 3.51
N ASN A 68 -2.81 -27.11 3.53
CA ASN A 68 -4.24 -27.41 3.78
C ASN A 68 -4.82 -28.38 2.74
N PHE A 69 -4.55 -28.12 1.46
CA PHE A 69 -5.00 -28.98 0.36
C PHE A 69 -4.46 -30.40 0.51
N HIS A 70 -3.17 -30.55 0.86
CA HIS A 70 -2.55 -31.85 1.07
C HIS A 70 -3.22 -32.64 2.21
N PHE A 71 -3.57 -31.97 3.31
CA PHE A 71 -4.20 -32.58 4.49
C PHE A 71 -5.74 -32.48 4.50
N LYS A 72 -6.37 -32.29 3.31
CA LYS A 72 -7.83 -32.24 3.13
C LYS A 72 -8.53 -31.27 4.08
N ASN A 73 -8.00 -30.06 4.23
CA ASN A 73 -8.55 -28.96 5.04
C ASN A 73 -8.60 -29.23 6.56
N ASN A 74 -7.90 -30.26 7.05
CA ASN A 74 -7.79 -30.52 8.48
C ASN A 74 -6.35 -30.90 8.89
N VAL A 75 -5.45 -29.91 8.84
CA VAL A 75 -4.04 -30.08 9.20
C VAL A 75 -3.88 -30.56 10.65
N TYR A 76 -4.69 -30.06 11.58
CA TYR A 76 -4.57 -30.39 13.01
C TYR A 76 -4.94 -31.84 13.35
N GLU A 77 -5.86 -32.45 12.59
CA GLU A 77 -6.27 -33.84 12.82
C GLU A 77 -5.52 -34.83 11.93
N ASN A 78 -5.15 -34.41 10.71
CA ASN A 78 -4.64 -35.32 9.67
C ASN A 78 -3.12 -35.26 9.46
N SER A 79 -2.39 -34.38 10.16
CA SER A 79 -0.94 -34.22 9.98
C SER A 79 -0.15 -34.70 11.20
N SER A 80 1.14 -34.99 11.01
CA SER A 80 2.06 -35.25 12.13
C SER A 80 2.41 -33.96 12.86
N ASP A 81 2.86 -34.08 14.12
CA ASP A 81 3.28 -32.95 14.96
C ASP A 81 4.28 -32.01 14.24
N GLU A 82 5.14 -32.55 13.38
CA GLU A 82 6.10 -31.78 12.59
C GLU A 82 5.43 -30.85 11.57
N TRP A 83 4.42 -31.35 10.85
CA TRP A 83 3.67 -30.59 9.86
C TRP A 83 2.78 -29.54 10.52
N GLU A 84 2.16 -29.87 11.64
CA GLU A 84 1.41 -28.91 12.45
C GLU A 84 2.32 -27.77 12.95
N ALA A 85 3.51 -28.11 13.46
CA ALA A 85 4.48 -27.11 13.92
C ALA A 85 4.98 -26.22 12.77
N ALA A 86 5.23 -26.80 11.58
CA ALA A 86 5.59 -26.05 10.39
C ALA A 86 4.47 -25.10 9.97
N TYR A 87 3.23 -25.58 9.92
CA TYR A 87 2.04 -24.78 9.59
C TYR A 87 1.90 -23.56 10.52
N LYS A 88 1.98 -23.77 11.84
CA LYS A 88 1.92 -22.70 12.84
C LYS A 88 3.03 -21.66 12.62
N LYS A 89 4.27 -22.09 12.35
CA LYS A 89 5.39 -21.16 12.08
C LYS A 89 5.13 -20.32 10.84
N ILE A 90 4.71 -20.94 9.74
CA ILE A 90 4.43 -20.25 8.46
C ILE A 90 3.27 -19.24 8.65
N TYR A 91 2.24 -19.62 9.40
CA TYR A 91 1.14 -18.74 9.77
C TYR A 91 1.62 -17.49 10.55
N VAL A 92 2.51 -17.68 11.52
CA VAL A 92 3.11 -16.56 12.27
C VAL A 92 3.94 -15.64 11.35
N PHE A 93 4.68 -16.19 10.39
CA PHE A 93 5.36 -15.38 9.38
C PHE A 93 4.39 -14.62 8.48
N ALA A 94 3.27 -15.23 8.09
CA ALA A 94 2.23 -14.56 7.30
C ALA A 94 1.62 -13.39 8.07
N LEU A 95 1.38 -13.56 9.38
CA LEU A 95 0.97 -12.48 10.29
C LEU A 95 2.01 -11.35 10.36
N TYR A 96 3.29 -11.68 10.48
CA TYR A 96 4.37 -10.70 10.47
C TYR A 96 4.38 -9.86 9.19
N PHE A 97 4.33 -10.49 8.00
CA PHE A 97 4.33 -9.76 6.73
C PHE A 97 3.06 -8.93 6.50
N ASN A 98 1.94 -9.33 7.12
CA ASN A 98 0.75 -8.51 7.18
C ASN A 98 0.99 -7.20 7.98
N HIS A 99 1.61 -7.28 9.16
CA HIS A 99 2.01 -6.09 9.91
C HIS A 99 3.04 -5.27 9.14
N PHE A 100 4.00 -5.93 8.50
CA PHE A 100 4.98 -5.27 7.64
C PHE A 100 4.30 -4.44 6.55
N TYR A 101 3.36 -5.02 5.81
CA TYR A 101 2.62 -4.29 4.77
C TYR A 101 1.82 -3.12 5.34
N ARG A 102 1.20 -3.28 6.52
CA ARG A 102 0.51 -2.18 7.22
C ARG A 102 1.45 -0.99 7.44
N TYR A 103 2.62 -1.24 7.98
CA TYR A 103 3.60 -0.19 8.25
C TYR A 103 4.25 0.38 6.98
N VAL A 104 4.27 -0.37 5.87
CA VAL A 104 4.56 0.20 4.54
C VAL A 104 3.51 1.24 4.15
N GLN A 105 2.21 0.94 4.29
CA GLN A 105 1.13 1.90 3.98
C GLN A 105 1.21 3.16 4.86
N TRP A 106 1.56 2.98 6.13
CA TRP A 106 1.80 4.10 7.03
C TRP A 106 2.99 4.95 6.59
N SER A 107 4.09 4.30 6.21
CA SER A 107 5.29 4.98 5.72
C SER A 107 5.01 5.78 4.47
N ILE A 108 4.14 5.28 3.57
CA ILE A 108 3.65 6.06 2.41
C ILE A 108 2.95 7.32 2.88
N CYS A 109 1.99 7.24 3.80
CA CYS A 109 1.25 8.41 4.28
C CYS A 109 2.16 9.45 4.96
N LEU A 110 3.07 8.98 5.82
CA LEU A 110 4.01 9.85 6.54
C LEU A 110 4.99 10.53 5.59
N GLU A 111 5.56 9.77 4.65
CA GLU A 111 6.47 10.32 3.65
C GLU A 111 5.75 11.37 2.80
N ARG A 112 4.54 11.09 2.32
CA ARG A 112 3.72 12.06 1.58
C ARG A 112 3.39 13.31 2.42
N LEU A 113 3.13 13.16 3.71
CA LEU A 113 2.89 14.31 4.60
C LEU A 113 4.14 15.18 4.73
N VAL A 114 5.31 14.58 4.92
CA VAL A 114 6.59 15.31 4.95
C VAL A 114 6.84 16.01 3.62
N ALA A 115 6.61 15.33 2.49
CA ALA A 115 6.75 15.91 1.16
C ALA A 115 5.82 17.11 0.92
N THR A 116 4.59 17.06 1.45
CA THR A 116 3.61 18.16 1.33
C THR A 116 3.90 19.33 2.28
N VAL A 117 4.21 19.06 3.56
CA VAL A 117 4.42 20.12 4.58
C VAL A 117 5.79 20.77 4.45
N LYS A 118 6.83 19.98 4.15
CA LYS A 118 8.24 20.39 4.18
C LYS A 118 8.89 20.32 2.79
N VAL A 119 8.17 20.71 1.74
CA VAL A 119 8.59 20.65 0.32
C VAL A 119 10.05 21.05 0.11
N ARG A 120 10.46 22.23 0.62
CA ARG A 120 11.82 22.78 0.43
C ARG A 120 12.93 21.91 1.02
N MET A 121 12.67 21.29 2.17
CA MET A 121 13.65 20.41 2.82
C MET A 121 13.63 19.04 2.17
N TYR A 122 12.45 18.55 1.81
CA TYR A 122 12.26 17.25 1.19
C TYR A 122 13.00 17.13 -0.15
N GLU A 123 12.95 18.16 -1.01
CA GLU A 123 13.69 18.19 -2.29
C GLU A 123 15.20 18.02 -2.13
N LYS A 124 15.78 18.56 -1.06
CA LYS A 124 17.23 18.52 -0.81
C LYS A 124 17.66 17.28 -0.02
N PHE A 125 16.71 16.57 0.59
CA PHE A 125 16.99 15.49 1.51
C PHE A 125 17.04 14.15 0.78
N VAL A 126 18.23 13.78 0.32
CA VAL A 126 18.48 12.46 -0.28
C VAL A 126 19.38 11.66 0.64
N VAL A 127 18.85 10.53 1.13
CA VAL A 127 19.58 9.59 1.99
C VAL A 127 20.00 8.39 1.14
N ARG A 128 21.32 8.15 1.07
CA ARG A 128 21.86 6.94 0.45
C ARG A 128 21.37 5.72 1.22
N ASN A 129 20.88 4.71 0.51
CA ASN A 129 20.31 3.48 1.10
C ASN A 129 19.06 3.69 1.98
N PHE A 130 18.25 4.71 1.68
CA PHE A 130 16.96 4.93 2.38
C PHE A 130 16.07 3.68 2.46
N TRP A 131 16.05 2.85 1.41
CA TRP A 131 15.29 1.61 1.39
C TRP A 131 15.67 0.65 2.55
N LEU A 132 16.95 0.58 2.90
CA LEU A 132 17.45 -0.31 3.95
C LEU A 132 17.08 0.23 5.34
N LEU A 133 17.16 1.55 5.52
CA LEU A 133 16.70 2.19 6.75
C LEU A 133 15.20 1.96 6.97
N VAL A 134 14.38 2.16 5.94
CA VAL A 134 12.93 1.92 6.04
C VAL A 134 12.64 0.43 6.27
N LEU A 135 13.34 -0.48 5.59
CA LEU A 135 13.21 -1.92 5.80
C LEU A 135 13.47 -2.32 7.25
N ILE A 136 14.55 -1.79 7.86
CA ILE A 136 14.90 -2.06 9.26
C ILE A 136 13.83 -1.50 10.20
N ILE A 137 13.43 -0.23 10.04
CA ILE A 137 12.44 0.39 10.91
C ILE A 137 11.10 -0.34 10.83
N ILE A 138 10.58 -0.56 9.60
CA ILE A 138 9.32 -1.28 9.39
C ILE A 138 9.42 -2.69 9.95
N GLY A 139 10.54 -3.39 9.72
CA GLY A 139 10.75 -4.75 10.22
C GLY A 139 10.73 -4.83 11.75
N ILE A 140 11.48 -3.95 12.42
CA ILE A 140 11.53 -3.89 13.89
C ILE A 140 10.15 -3.56 14.44
N VAL A 141 9.48 -2.51 13.94
CA VAL A 141 8.15 -2.11 14.43
C VAL A 141 7.14 -3.24 14.22
N SER A 142 7.15 -3.90 13.06
CA SER A 142 6.27 -5.03 12.77
C SER A 142 6.49 -6.21 13.72
N TYR A 143 7.75 -6.53 14.00
CA TYR A 143 8.12 -7.59 14.93
C TYR A 143 7.66 -7.26 16.35
N VAL A 144 7.99 -6.06 16.84
CA VAL A 144 7.62 -5.61 18.19
C VAL A 144 6.10 -5.59 18.35
N THR A 145 5.36 -5.08 17.37
CA THR A 145 3.88 -5.06 17.41
C THR A 145 3.27 -6.46 17.45
N LEU A 146 3.87 -7.43 16.76
CA LEU A 146 3.42 -8.81 16.85
C LEU A 146 3.78 -9.44 18.21
N GLN A 147 5.02 -9.27 18.66
CA GLN A 147 5.53 -9.90 19.88
C GLN A 147 4.95 -9.31 21.16
N ILE A 148 4.65 -8.01 21.20
CA ILE A 148 4.06 -7.38 22.39
C ILE A 148 2.71 -8.02 22.74
N MET A 149 1.96 -8.53 21.76
CA MET A 149 0.72 -9.27 22.02
C MET A 149 0.97 -10.60 22.75
N TYR A 150 2.07 -11.28 22.43
CA TYR A 150 2.49 -12.51 23.10
C TYR A 150 3.07 -12.23 24.48
N TRP A 151 3.98 -11.24 24.60
CA TRP A 151 4.61 -10.86 25.86
C TRP A 151 3.62 -10.36 26.91
N THR A 152 2.55 -9.68 26.49
CA THR A 152 1.52 -9.16 27.40
C THR A 152 0.36 -10.13 27.63
N ASN A 153 0.43 -11.34 27.07
CA ASN A 153 -0.66 -12.33 27.07
C ASN A 153 -2.01 -11.76 26.56
N MET A 154 -1.95 -10.76 25.68
CA MET A 154 -3.13 -10.11 25.07
C MET A 154 -3.47 -10.67 23.69
N VAL A 155 -3.02 -11.89 23.37
CA VAL A 155 -3.29 -12.55 22.08
C VAL A 155 -4.80 -12.61 21.80
N LYS A 156 -5.62 -12.85 22.83
CA LYS A 156 -7.09 -12.84 22.75
C LYS A 156 -7.71 -11.45 22.54
N LYS A 157 -6.95 -10.36 22.68
CA LYS A 157 -7.44 -9.00 22.43
C LYS A 157 -6.72 -8.34 21.24
N ARG A 158 -5.87 -9.09 20.52
CA ARG A 158 -5.00 -8.56 19.46
C ARG A 158 -5.76 -7.79 18.39
N HIS A 159 -6.91 -8.29 17.93
CA HIS A 159 -7.68 -7.65 16.87
C HIS A 159 -8.29 -6.32 17.32
N PHE A 160 -8.74 -6.25 18.58
CA PHE A 160 -9.19 -4.99 19.18
C PHE A 160 -8.04 -4.00 19.29
N ILE A 161 -6.89 -4.42 19.85
CA ILE A 161 -5.70 -3.56 19.98
C ILE A 161 -5.22 -3.05 18.62
N PHE A 162 -5.26 -3.89 17.58
CA PHE A 162 -4.87 -3.49 16.24
C PHE A 162 -5.78 -2.43 15.63
N ILE A 163 -7.05 -2.33 16.02
CA ILE A 163 -7.93 -1.23 15.62
C ILE A 163 -7.44 0.09 16.26
N PHE A 164 -7.08 0.07 17.55
CA PHE A 164 -6.53 1.25 18.23
C PHE A 164 -5.18 1.68 17.65
N LEU A 165 -4.33 0.71 17.33
CA LEU A 165 -3.07 1.00 16.67
C LEU A 165 -3.29 1.66 15.30
N ASP A 166 -4.42 1.44 14.62
CA ASP A 166 -4.68 2.08 13.33
C ASP A 166 -5.23 3.53 13.47
N ILE A 167 -5.60 4.00 14.66
CA ILE A 167 -6.11 5.38 14.87
C ILE A 167 -5.12 6.47 14.43
N PRO A 168 -3.82 6.43 14.81
CA PRO A 168 -2.84 7.43 14.39
C PRO A 168 -2.72 7.58 12.87
N ILE A 169 -2.89 6.50 12.10
CA ILE A 169 -2.80 6.59 10.64
C ILE A 169 -4.03 7.30 10.04
N TYR A 170 -5.23 7.10 10.60
CA TYR A 170 -6.41 7.85 10.18
C TYR A 170 -6.24 9.34 10.42
N ILE A 171 -5.72 9.73 11.59
CA ILE A 171 -5.42 11.13 11.93
C ILE A 171 -4.41 11.70 10.92
N THR A 172 -3.30 10.99 10.68
CA THR A 172 -2.26 11.40 9.73
C THR A 172 -2.82 11.57 8.32
N PHE A 173 -3.66 10.65 7.87
CA PHE A 173 -4.32 10.69 6.57
C PHE A 173 -5.27 11.90 6.43
N THR A 174 -6.05 12.20 7.47
CA THR A 174 -6.92 13.38 7.49
C THR A 174 -6.10 14.69 7.44
N ILE A 175 -5.00 14.77 8.18
CA ILE A 175 -4.08 15.93 8.12
C ILE A 175 -3.49 16.08 6.73
N LEU A 176 -3.04 14.98 6.12
CA LEU A 176 -2.51 14.96 4.75
C LEU A 176 -3.56 15.45 3.74
N TRP A 177 -4.80 14.99 3.86
CA TRP A 177 -5.92 15.42 3.03
C TRP A 177 -6.17 16.93 3.14
N TYR A 178 -6.28 17.44 4.36
CA TYR A 178 -6.50 18.87 4.59
C TYR A 178 -5.35 19.72 4.04
N THR A 179 -4.11 19.31 4.29
CA THR A 179 -2.91 20.02 3.84
C THR A 179 -2.81 20.04 2.31
N ASN A 180 -3.08 18.92 1.64
CA ASN A 180 -3.11 18.85 0.18
C ASN A 180 -4.23 19.72 -0.41
N ARG A 181 -5.41 19.75 0.21
CA ARG A 181 -6.51 20.64 -0.23
C ARG A 181 -6.13 22.12 -0.11
N LYS A 182 -5.49 22.51 0.99
CA LYS A 182 -4.97 23.87 1.20
C LYS A 182 -3.90 24.22 0.17
N MET A 183 -2.98 23.31 -0.09
CA MET A 183 -1.90 23.48 -1.06
C MET A 183 -2.42 23.61 -2.50
N SER A 184 -3.45 22.85 -2.86
CA SER A 184 -4.11 22.94 -4.17
C SER A 184 -4.76 24.31 -4.40
N LYS A 185 -5.33 24.94 -3.37
CA LYS A 185 -5.96 26.27 -3.46
C LYS A 185 -4.93 27.41 -3.48
N ASN A 186 -3.83 27.28 -2.75
CA ASN A 186 -2.87 28.37 -2.54
C ASN A 186 -1.55 28.18 -3.33
N GLN A 187 -1.60 27.49 -4.49
CA GLN A 187 -0.41 27.15 -5.27
C GLN A 187 0.43 28.38 -5.64
N GLU A 188 -0.23 29.50 -5.95
CA GLU A 188 0.45 30.73 -6.41
C GLU A 188 1.25 31.44 -5.31
N PHE A 189 0.80 31.36 -4.06
CA PHE A 189 1.47 32.02 -2.93
C PHE A 189 2.57 31.18 -2.29
N ILE A 190 2.45 29.85 -2.36
CA ILE A 190 3.37 28.91 -1.68
C ILE A 190 4.65 28.68 -2.50
N VAL A 191 4.55 28.77 -3.82
CA VAL A 191 5.57 28.27 -4.76
C VAL A 191 6.38 29.42 -5.33
N LYS A 192 7.67 29.50 -4.95
CA LYS A 192 8.59 30.55 -5.43
C LYS A 192 9.40 30.14 -6.66
N THR A 193 9.65 28.84 -6.86
CA THR A 193 10.49 28.32 -7.96
C THR A 193 9.74 27.34 -8.86
N LEU A 194 10.19 27.20 -10.12
CA LEU A 194 9.66 26.23 -11.08
C LEU A 194 9.75 24.79 -10.56
N SER A 195 10.90 24.40 -9.99
CA SER A 195 11.10 23.07 -9.38
C SER A 195 10.02 22.76 -8.33
N GLN A 196 9.81 23.69 -7.38
CA GLN A 196 8.78 23.55 -6.36
C GLN A 196 7.39 23.39 -6.98
N LYS A 197 7.08 24.11 -8.06
CA LYS A 197 5.78 24.01 -8.75
C LYS A 197 5.54 22.61 -9.29
N TYR A 198 6.55 21.98 -9.86
CA TYR A 198 6.46 20.60 -10.36
C TYR A 198 6.31 19.61 -9.22
N GLN A 199 7.11 19.76 -8.16
CA GLN A 199 7.02 18.89 -6.99
C GLN A 199 5.65 18.98 -6.28
N VAL A 200 5.06 20.17 -6.18
CA VAL A 200 3.69 20.34 -5.66
C VAL A 200 2.68 19.61 -6.54
N ARG A 201 2.78 19.75 -7.86
CA ARG A 201 1.85 19.08 -8.80
C ARG A 201 1.98 17.57 -8.74
N GLU A 202 3.22 17.07 -8.65
CA GLU A 202 3.53 15.66 -8.50
C GLU A 202 2.94 15.11 -7.18
N ASN A 203 3.19 15.78 -6.05
CA ASN A 203 2.66 15.38 -4.75
C ASN A 203 1.12 15.35 -4.75
N LEU A 204 0.46 16.31 -5.40
CA LEU A 204 -1.00 16.30 -5.53
C LEU A 204 -1.51 15.16 -6.41
N PHE A 205 -0.83 14.84 -7.52
CA PHE A 205 -1.19 13.71 -8.36
C PHE A 205 -0.99 12.38 -7.63
N ILE A 206 0.17 12.19 -6.99
CA ILE A 206 0.47 11.00 -6.21
C ILE A 206 -0.55 10.83 -5.09
N PHE A 207 -0.89 11.91 -4.40
CA PHE A 207 -1.92 11.87 -3.37
C PHE A 207 -3.28 11.45 -3.95
N TRP A 208 -3.73 12.09 -5.04
CA TRP A 208 -4.98 11.73 -5.72
C TRP A 208 -5.01 10.26 -6.16
N LEU A 209 -3.88 9.72 -6.62
CA LEU A 209 -3.72 8.31 -7.01
C LEU A 209 -3.80 7.36 -5.79
N TYR A 210 -3.14 7.71 -4.69
CA TYR A 210 -2.99 6.83 -3.52
C TYR A 210 -4.14 6.91 -2.51
N ILE A 211 -4.90 8.00 -2.46
CA ILE A 211 -6.11 8.13 -1.63
C ILE A 211 -7.03 6.90 -1.77
N PRO A 212 -7.51 6.54 -2.97
CA PRO A 212 -8.45 5.42 -3.08
C PRO A 212 -7.82 4.10 -2.63
N MET A 213 -6.53 3.89 -2.91
CA MET A 213 -5.79 2.70 -2.48
C MET A 213 -5.71 2.60 -0.96
N ILE A 214 -5.32 3.70 -0.29
CA ILE A 214 -5.20 3.76 1.17
C ILE A 214 -6.58 3.60 1.81
N THR A 215 -7.62 4.24 1.28
CA THR A 215 -8.99 4.13 1.77
C THR A 215 -9.52 2.70 1.65
N ILE A 216 -9.36 2.05 0.50
CA ILE A 216 -9.76 0.65 0.29
C ILE A 216 -9.00 -0.26 1.26
N TYR A 217 -7.70 -0.06 1.42
CA TYR A 217 -6.89 -0.82 2.37
C TYR A 217 -7.38 -0.64 3.82
N MET A 218 -7.66 0.59 4.24
CA MET A 218 -8.15 0.88 5.59
C MET A 218 -9.52 0.23 5.86
N ILE A 219 -10.46 0.34 4.92
CA ILE A 219 -11.77 -0.31 5.01
C ILE A 219 -11.61 -1.83 5.10
N GLN A 220 -10.77 -2.41 4.24
CA GLN A 220 -10.47 -3.84 4.25
C GLN A 220 -9.87 -4.30 5.58
N GLN A 221 -8.94 -3.52 6.15
CA GLN A 221 -8.31 -3.83 7.43
C GLN A 221 -9.32 -3.78 8.58
N MET A 222 -10.23 -2.81 8.58
CA MET A 222 -11.31 -2.71 9.56
C MET A 222 -12.27 -3.89 9.47
N ILE A 223 -12.76 -4.22 8.26
CA ILE A 223 -13.65 -5.38 8.03
C ILE A 223 -12.97 -6.66 8.49
N PHE A 224 -11.68 -6.84 8.18
CA PHE A 224 -10.91 -8.01 8.60
C PHE A 224 -10.87 -8.16 10.12
N HIS A 225 -10.61 -7.07 10.86
CA HIS A 225 -10.59 -7.14 12.33
C HIS A 225 -11.97 -7.39 12.93
N LEU A 226 -13.01 -6.75 12.39
CA LEU A 226 -14.39 -6.98 12.84
C LEU A 226 -14.82 -8.43 12.63
N PHE A 227 -14.48 -9.00 11.48
CA PHE A 227 -14.75 -10.42 11.21
C PHE A 227 -13.92 -11.31 12.14
N ALA A 228 -12.62 -11.06 12.30
CA ALA A 228 -11.76 -11.84 13.18
C ALA A 228 -12.23 -11.85 14.64
N LEU A 229 -12.79 -10.73 15.14
CA LEU A 229 -13.40 -10.66 16.47
C LEU A 229 -14.63 -11.56 16.60
N LYS A 230 -15.48 -11.63 15.57
CA LYS A 230 -16.69 -12.45 15.57
C LYS A 230 -16.40 -13.96 15.63
N PHE A 231 -15.33 -14.40 14.98
CA PHE A 231 -14.96 -15.82 14.90
C PHE A 231 -13.93 -16.26 15.94
N GLN A 232 -13.53 -15.37 16.84
CA GLN A 232 -12.49 -15.68 17.83
C GLN A 232 -12.90 -16.76 18.86
N SER A 233 -14.21 -16.97 19.07
CA SER A 233 -14.74 -17.89 20.08
C SER A 233 -15.12 -19.27 19.55
N SER A 234 -14.99 -19.54 18.24
CA SER A 234 -15.38 -20.84 17.67
C SER A 234 -14.19 -21.80 17.57
N GLU A 235 -14.38 -23.07 17.90
CA GLU A 235 -13.37 -24.14 17.73
C GLU A 235 -12.93 -24.32 16.26
N SER A 236 -13.77 -23.88 15.31
CA SER A 236 -13.48 -23.84 13.87
C SER A 236 -12.80 -22.55 13.38
N SER A 237 -12.35 -21.68 14.28
CA SER A 237 -11.84 -20.33 13.96
C SER A 237 -10.71 -20.34 12.93
N ASP A 238 -9.74 -21.25 13.05
CA ASP A 238 -8.58 -21.35 12.15
C ASP A 238 -8.97 -21.64 10.69
N LYS A 239 -10.03 -22.43 10.45
CA LYS A 239 -10.53 -22.76 9.11
C LYS A 239 -11.06 -21.50 8.39
N TYR A 240 -11.74 -20.61 9.12
CA TYR A 240 -12.27 -19.37 8.54
C TYR A 240 -11.20 -18.29 8.33
N PHE A 241 -10.07 -18.36 9.04
CA PHE A 241 -8.98 -17.40 8.86
C PHE A 241 -8.34 -17.53 7.47
N ILE A 242 -8.19 -18.74 6.93
CA ILE A 242 -7.68 -18.97 5.55
C ILE A 242 -8.50 -18.21 4.52
N ILE A 243 -9.83 -18.27 4.63
CA ILE A 243 -10.77 -17.58 3.74
C ILE A 243 -10.50 -16.06 3.74
N LEU A 244 -10.30 -15.49 4.93
CA LEU A 244 -9.99 -14.07 5.06
C LEU A 244 -8.63 -13.70 4.47
N TYR A 245 -7.60 -14.53 4.66
CA TYR A 245 -6.28 -14.30 4.09
C TYR A 245 -6.28 -14.41 2.56
N ALA A 246 -7.02 -15.38 2.02
CA ALA A 246 -7.21 -15.54 0.58
C ALA A 246 -7.93 -14.32 -0.02
N GLY A 247 -9.08 -13.93 0.52
CA GLY A 247 -9.83 -12.75 0.05
C GLY A 247 -9.01 -11.46 0.14
N ARG A 248 -8.22 -11.33 1.21
CA ARG A 248 -7.33 -10.18 1.40
C ARG A 248 -6.27 -10.05 0.31
N ILE A 249 -5.66 -11.14 -0.15
CA ILE A 249 -4.65 -11.09 -1.22
C ILE A 249 -5.21 -10.37 -2.45
N PHE A 250 -6.43 -10.71 -2.89
CA PHE A 250 -7.04 -10.07 -4.05
C PHE A 250 -7.31 -8.57 -3.85
N ILE A 251 -7.73 -8.16 -2.65
CA ILE A 251 -7.90 -6.74 -2.33
C ILE A 251 -6.54 -6.03 -2.36
N LEU A 252 -5.49 -6.64 -1.82
CA LEU A 252 -4.14 -6.09 -1.89
C LEU A 252 -3.59 -6.03 -3.32
N LEU A 253 -3.94 -6.97 -4.19
CA LEU A 253 -3.60 -6.92 -5.61
C LEU A 253 -4.29 -5.77 -6.34
N SER A 254 -5.51 -5.40 -5.93
CA SER A 254 -6.20 -4.24 -6.49
C SER A 254 -5.41 -2.93 -6.29
N ASN A 255 -4.61 -2.84 -5.23
CA ASN A 255 -3.72 -1.69 -4.98
C ASN A 255 -2.55 -1.61 -5.98
N ILE A 256 -2.20 -2.69 -6.67
CA ILE A 256 -1.13 -2.65 -7.69
C ILE A 256 -1.65 -2.05 -9.00
N ILE A 257 -2.94 -2.20 -9.29
CA ILE A 257 -3.56 -1.79 -10.56
C ILE A 257 -3.34 -0.30 -10.86
N PRO A 258 -3.58 0.66 -9.93
CA PRO A 258 -3.34 2.07 -10.19
C PRO A 258 -1.89 2.40 -10.53
N ILE A 259 -0.93 1.64 -9.99
CA ILE A 259 0.49 1.81 -10.30
C ILE A 259 0.78 1.38 -11.73
N ILE A 260 0.25 0.23 -12.17
CA ILE A 260 0.43 -0.27 -13.54
C ILE A 260 -0.14 0.74 -14.55
N PHE A 261 -1.32 1.30 -14.28
CA PHE A 261 -2.01 2.24 -15.16
C PHE A 261 -1.70 3.71 -14.89
N VAL A 262 -0.64 4.02 -14.14
CA VAL A 262 -0.31 5.38 -13.70
C VAL A 262 -0.25 6.40 -14.83
N LYS A 263 0.24 6.01 -16.02
CA LYS A 263 0.32 6.91 -17.19
C LYS A 263 -1.07 7.30 -17.69
N SER A 264 -1.98 6.33 -17.78
CA SER A 264 -3.36 6.56 -18.19
C SER A 264 -4.09 7.45 -17.17
N LEU A 265 -3.91 7.13 -15.88
CA LEU A 265 -4.50 7.87 -14.78
C LEU A 265 -3.98 9.31 -14.69
N TYR A 266 -2.70 9.54 -14.97
CA TYR A 266 -2.12 10.87 -15.05
C TYR A 266 -2.76 11.71 -16.15
N ASN A 267 -2.91 11.14 -17.36
CA ASN A 267 -3.58 11.82 -18.46
C ASN A 267 -5.04 12.15 -18.14
N TRP A 268 -5.74 11.24 -17.46
CA TRP A 268 -7.11 11.47 -17.01
C TRP A 268 -7.19 12.56 -15.94
N TYR A 269 -6.28 12.56 -14.96
CA TYR A 269 -6.16 13.61 -13.96
C TYR A 269 -5.94 15.00 -14.60
N LEU A 270 -5.07 15.10 -15.60
CA LEU A 270 -4.85 16.36 -16.33
C LEU A 270 -6.12 16.83 -17.08
N LYS A 271 -6.88 15.91 -17.69
CA LYS A 271 -8.17 16.22 -18.33
C LYS A 271 -9.19 16.76 -17.33
N LEU A 272 -9.34 16.11 -16.18
CA LEU A 272 -10.25 16.58 -15.11
C LEU A 272 -9.89 17.98 -14.64
N LYS A 273 -8.60 18.27 -14.45
CA LYS A 273 -8.14 19.61 -14.04
C LYS A 273 -8.41 20.67 -15.10
N LYS A 274 -8.24 20.36 -16.38
CA LYS A 274 -8.55 21.28 -17.49
C LYS A 274 -10.03 21.64 -17.50
N ASN A 275 -10.91 20.66 -17.36
CA ASN A 275 -12.36 20.87 -17.35
C ASN A 275 -12.80 21.68 -16.12
N SER A 276 -12.19 21.44 -14.95
CA SER A 276 -12.48 22.23 -13.74
C SER A 276 -12.11 23.71 -13.88
N ASN A 277 -11.04 24.03 -14.60
CA ASN A 277 -10.61 25.41 -14.81
C ASN A 277 -11.45 26.12 -15.89
N GLN A 278 -11.95 25.38 -16.89
CA GLN A 278 -12.85 25.95 -17.90
C GLN A 278 -14.20 26.40 -17.33
N ILE A 279 -14.65 25.79 -16.22
CA ILE A 279 -15.88 26.19 -15.53
C ILE A 279 -15.68 27.49 -14.71
N SER A 280 -14.45 27.83 -14.31
CA SER A 280 -14.16 29.12 -13.66
C SER A 280 -13.79 30.24 -14.64
N ASP A 281 -13.44 29.90 -15.89
CA ASP A 281 -13.04 30.86 -16.93
C ASP A 281 -14.27 31.51 -17.64
N THR A 282 -15.48 31.37 -17.10
CA THR A 282 -16.60 32.29 -17.42
C THR A 282 -16.40 33.68 -16.79
N ASP A 283 -15.39 33.84 -15.93
CA ASP A 283 -14.88 35.16 -15.53
C ASP A 283 -13.71 35.60 -16.42
N LYS A 284 -13.87 36.79 -16.98
CA LYS A 284 -13.03 37.46 -17.97
C LYS A 284 -11.58 37.66 -17.48
N ASP A 285 -10.62 36.86 -17.96
CA ASP A 285 -9.20 37.27 -17.94
C ASP A 285 -8.50 36.82 -19.24
N ASP A 286 -8.28 37.79 -20.14
CA ASP A 286 -7.79 37.63 -21.53
C ASP A 286 -6.28 37.28 -21.65
N ARG A 287 -5.69 36.58 -20.68
CA ARG A 287 -4.27 36.22 -20.75
C ARG A 287 -4.04 34.86 -21.43
N PRO A 288 -3.13 34.76 -22.41
CA PRO A 288 -2.90 33.53 -23.16
C PRO A 288 -2.21 32.46 -22.28
N LYS A 289 -2.97 31.41 -21.89
CA LYS A 289 -2.52 30.31 -21.01
C LYS A 289 -1.65 29.22 -21.69
N ILE A 290 -1.16 29.43 -22.91
CA ILE A 290 -0.65 28.36 -23.79
C ILE A 290 0.77 27.86 -23.45
N ASN A 291 1.60 28.61 -22.70
CA ASN A 291 3.03 28.28 -22.55
C ASN A 291 3.40 27.37 -21.35
N SER A 292 2.50 27.07 -20.41
CA SER A 292 2.93 26.40 -19.15
C SER A 292 3.09 24.87 -19.22
N ILE A 293 2.56 24.22 -20.26
CA ILE A 293 2.58 22.75 -20.41
C ILE A 293 3.88 22.29 -21.10
N LYS A 294 4.28 22.96 -22.19
CA LYS A 294 5.54 22.65 -22.91
C LYS A 294 6.79 22.87 -22.05
N VAL A 295 6.78 23.87 -21.16
CA VAL A 295 7.89 24.11 -20.21
C VAL A 295 8.03 22.97 -19.20
N GLY A 296 6.95 22.25 -18.88
CA GLY A 296 6.99 21.11 -17.97
C GLY A 296 7.58 19.86 -18.55
N GLU A 297 7.23 19.55 -19.80
CA GLU A 297 7.86 18.43 -20.52
C GLU A 297 9.36 18.67 -20.71
N ALA A 298 9.76 19.92 -21.00
CA ALA A 298 11.17 20.30 -21.10
C ALA A 298 11.93 20.12 -19.77
N TYR A 299 11.34 20.51 -18.64
CA TYR A 299 11.96 20.35 -17.31
C TYR A 299 12.12 18.88 -16.90
N PHE A 300 11.12 18.02 -17.15
CA PHE A 300 11.22 16.60 -16.85
C PHE A 300 12.23 15.88 -17.74
N ASN A 301 12.32 16.25 -19.03
CA ASN A 301 13.39 15.77 -19.91
C ASN A 301 14.77 16.22 -19.40
N MET A 302 14.90 17.45 -18.89
CA MET A 302 16.16 17.96 -18.35
C MET A 302 16.58 17.24 -17.06
N LEU A 303 15.65 17.01 -16.12
CA LEU A 303 15.89 16.21 -14.90
C LEU A 303 16.23 14.75 -15.22
N GLN A 304 15.53 14.15 -16.19
CA GLN A 304 15.79 12.79 -16.62
C GLN A 304 17.19 12.65 -17.23
N ASN A 305 17.66 13.64 -17.98
CA ASN A 305 19.01 13.64 -18.53
C ASN A 305 20.08 13.86 -17.45
N ALA A 306 19.86 14.78 -16.51
CA ALA A 306 20.80 15.07 -15.42
C ALA A 306 20.98 13.92 -14.40
N TRP A 307 20.04 12.98 -14.35
CA TRP A 307 20.12 11.81 -13.46
C TRP A 307 20.62 10.54 -14.16
N ASN A 308 20.73 10.55 -15.49
CA ASN A 308 21.27 9.43 -16.28
C ASN A 308 22.72 9.69 -16.77
N SER A 309 23.25 10.90 -16.57
CA SER A 309 24.65 11.29 -16.75
C SER A 309 25.47 10.99 -15.50
#